data_AF-A0A0D0CMU3-F1
#
_entry.id   AF-A0A0D0CMU3-F1
#
_cell.length_a   1.000
_cell.length_b   1.000
_cell.length_c   1.000
_cell.angle_alpha   90.00
_cell.angle_beta   90.00
_cell.angle_gamma   90.00
#
_symmetry.space_group_name_H-M   'P 1'
#
loop_
_entity.id
_entity.type
_entity.pdbx_description
1 polymer ?
#
loop_
_entity_poly.entity_id
_entity_poly.type
_entity_poly.pdbx_seq_one_letter_code
_entity_poly.pdbx_strand_id
1 'polypeptide(L)'
;MQSSSSPYKPSHSRSGSLCKRPISPPSGEVADTSITKRSRTFHAESGSRSSFSEPNNLSPVVLPVCVVCLGCQRHNMPVICCPAKRTWDDQFDTICKRINKVLCLRDRGKLLCSQWKRDKGCCEKHNNMHACSGCKALMHGASRWPHAQRAPPTNSL
;
A
#
# COMPACT_ATOMS: atom_id res chain seq x y z
N MET A 1 -0.30 -40.27 -41.61
CA MET A 1 -0.41 -40.33 -40.14
C MET A 1 -1.54 -39.41 -39.74
N GLN A 2 -2.69 -39.99 -39.38
CA GLN A 2 -3.93 -39.27 -39.14
C GLN A 2 -3.94 -38.73 -37.70
N SER A 3 -4.23 -37.44 -37.60
CA SER A 3 -4.43 -36.67 -36.38
C SER A 3 -5.72 -37.09 -35.68
N SER A 4 -5.65 -37.38 -34.39
CA SER A 4 -6.82 -37.49 -33.51
C SER A 4 -6.55 -36.75 -32.20
N SER A 5 -7.25 -35.64 -32.07
CA SER A 5 -7.38 -34.76 -30.91
C SER A 5 -8.53 -35.22 -30.01
N SER A 6 -8.35 -35.22 -28.69
CA SER A 6 -9.45 -35.00 -27.72
C SER A 6 -8.97 -34.94 -26.26
N PRO A 7 -9.78 -34.36 -25.34
CA PRO A 7 -9.34 -33.43 -24.33
C PRO A 7 -9.48 -34.01 -22.91
N TYR A 8 -9.35 -33.15 -21.88
CA TYR A 8 -9.82 -33.23 -20.48
C TYR A 8 -8.67 -32.83 -19.53
N LYS A 9 -8.82 -32.12 -18.42
CA LYS A 9 -9.85 -31.26 -17.78
C LYS A 9 -9.07 -30.49 -16.68
N PRO A 10 -9.31 -29.20 -16.40
CA PRO A 10 -8.66 -28.52 -15.28
C PRO A 10 -9.36 -28.87 -13.96
N SER A 11 -8.61 -29.46 -13.02
CA SER A 11 -9.07 -29.66 -11.64
C SER A 11 -9.01 -28.35 -10.85
N HIS A 12 -10.17 -27.76 -10.59
CA HIS A 12 -10.35 -26.70 -9.60
C HIS A 12 -10.49 -27.32 -8.20
N SER A 13 -9.47 -27.18 -7.36
CA SER A 13 -9.60 -27.35 -5.91
C SER A 13 -9.80 -25.98 -5.25
N ARG A 14 -11.06 -25.70 -4.91
CA ARG A 14 -11.46 -24.68 -3.94
C ARG A 14 -11.14 -25.22 -2.54
N SER A 15 -10.30 -24.52 -1.78
CA SER A 15 -10.24 -24.66 -0.33
C SER A 15 -10.44 -23.30 0.30
N GLY A 16 -11.70 -23.02 0.67
CA GLY A 16 -11.98 -22.02 1.67
C GLY A 16 -11.58 -22.57 3.04
N SER A 17 -10.90 -21.76 3.86
CA SER A 17 -10.96 -21.98 5.30
C SER A 17 -10.81 -20.66 6.04
N LEU A 18 -11.99 -20.26 6.51
CA LEU A 18 -12.38 -19.29 7.52
C LEU A 18 -11.28 -18.76 8.45
N CYS A 19 -11.25 -17.44 8.53
CA CYS A 19 -10.71 -16.68 9.66
C CYS A 19 -11.32 -17.20 10.96
N LYS A 20 -10.53 -17.88 11.80
CA LYS A 20 -10.85 -18.18 13.20
C LYS A 20 -9.97 -17.32 14.10
N ARG A 21 -10.55 -16.23 14.61
CA ARG A 21 -10.33 -15.66 15.96
C ARG A 21 -11.67 -15.88 16.70
N PRO A 22 -11.78 -15.92 18.04
CA PRO A 22 -10.91 -15.34 19.08
C PRO A 22 -10.70 -16.25 20.33
N ILE A 23 -9.98 -15.78 21.36
CA ILE A 23 -10.33 -15.88 22.80
C ILE A 23 -9.40 -14.93 23.60
N SER A 24 -10.03 -14.24 24.55
CA SER A 24 -9.60 -13.10 25.39
C SER A 24 -8.45 -13.41 26.39
N PRO A 25 -7.90 -12.39 27.09
CA PRO A 25 -6.77 -12.55 28.02
C PRO A 25 -7.22 -12.96 29.43
N PRO A 26 -6.32 -13.55 30.25
CA PRO A 26 -6.54 -13.67 31.69
C PRO A 26 -6.25 -12.34 32.42
N SER A 27 -7.09 -12.10 33.44
CA SER A 27 -7.15 -10.95 34.32
C SER A 27 -6.54 -11.27 35.70
N GLY A 28 -5.89 -10.29 36.33
CA GLY A 28 -5.50 -10.23 37.76
C GLY A 28 -4.26 -11.06 38.15
N GLU A 29 -3.41 -10.68 39.10
CA GLU A 29 -3.49 -9.62 40.11
C GLU A 29 -2.11 -9.42 40.81
N VAL A 30 -1.86 -8.18 41.26
CA VAL A 30 -0.93 -7.65 42.31
C VAL A 30 0.56 -8.06 42.41
N ALA A 31 1.44 -7.04 42.34
CA ALA A 31 2.28 -6.62 43.49
C ALA A 31 2.92 -5.24 43.26
N ASP A 32 2.84 -4.44 44.31
CA ASP A 32 3.33 -3.07 44.51
C ASP A 32 4.87 -3.01 44.53
N THR A 33 5.48 -2.06 43.80
CA THR A 33 6.75 -1.43 44.21
C THR A 33 6.98 -0.12 43.43
N SER A 34 6.85 0.96 44.19
CA SER A 34 7.35 2.33 43.99
C SER A 34 8.61 2.51 43.12
N ILE A 35 8.47 3.04 41.90
CA ILE A 35 9.56 3.76 41.22
C ILE A 35 9.04 5.00 40.48
N THR A 36 9.39 6.16 41.05
CA THR A 36 9.44 7.55 40.54
C THR A 36 8.70 7.94 39.25
N LYS A 37 7.67 8.77 39.48
CA LYS A 37 6.85 9.52 38.53
C LYS A 37 7.68 10.61 37.84
N ARG A 38 8.12 10.38 36.60
CA ARG A 38 8.55 11.46 35.67
C ARG A 38 7.44 11.69 34.66
N SER A 39 6.54 12.60 35.01
CA SER A 39 5.53 13.16 34.09
C SER A 39 6.24 13.80 32.91
N ARG A 40 6.18 13.17 31.73
CA ARG A 40 6.51 13.83 30.46
C ARG A 40 5.25 14.51 29.95
N THR A 41 5.19 15.81 30.15
CA THR A 41 4.27 16.74 29.49
C THR A 41 4.53 16.68 28.00
N PHE A 42 3.70 15.97 27.25
CA PHE A 42 3.66 16.14 25.80
C PHE A 42 2.74 17.33 25.53
N HIS A 43 3.35 18.44 25.10
CA HIS A 43 2.61 19.55 24.52
C HIS A 43 1.79 19.00 23.35
N ALA A 44 0.46 19.08 23.48
CA ALA A 44 -0.44 18.98 22.35
C ALA A 44 -0.21 20.23 21.49
N GLU A 45 0.63 20.10 20.46
CA GLU A 45 0.71 21.11 19.41
C GLU A 45 -0.64 21.15 18.70
N SER A 46 -1.39 22.14 19.13
CA SER A 46 -2.62 22.64 18.55
C SER A 46 -2.23 23.36 17.26
N GLY A 47 -2.61 22.81 16.11
CA GLY A 47 -2.38 23.44 14.82
C GLY A 47 -2.09 22.37 13.76
N SER A 48 -3.07 21.87 13.02
CA SER A 48 -3.82 22.69 12.08
C SER A 48 -5.12 21.99 11.75
N ARG A 49 -6.23 22.60 12.15
CA ARG A 49 -7.49 22.45 11.42
C ARG A 49 -7.22 22.99 10.02
N SER A 50 -7.12 22.11 9.02
CA SER A 50 -7.13 22.52 7.61
C SER A 50 -8.54 22.99 7.29
N SER A 51 -8.81 24.26 7.60
CA SER A 51 -9.98 24.98 7.16
C SER A 51 -10.04 24.98 5.64
N PHE A 52 -11.21 24.63 5.11
CA PHE A 52 -11.56 24.84 3.72
C PHE A 52 -11.58 26.35 3.44
N SER A 53 -10.73 26.80 2.50
CA SER A 53 -10.88 28.09 1.81
C SER A 53 -10.22 27.97 0.42
N GLU A 54 -11.04 27.98 -0.61
CA GLU A 54 -10.72 28.21 -2.03
C GLU A 54 -10.47 29.72 -2.31
N PRO A 55 -10.16 30.20 -3.54
CA PRO A 55 -9.55 29.58 -4.73
C PRO A 55 -8.37 30.44 -5.31
N ASN A 56 -7.83 30.05 -6.48
CA ASN A 56 -6.93 30.84 -7.36
C ASN A 56 -5.41 30.75 -7.14
N ASN A 57 -4.87 29.54 -7.19
CA ASN A 57 -3.60 29.26 -7.85
C ASN A 57 -3.66 27.81 -8.36
N LEU A 58 -4.01 27.62 -9.63
CA LEU A 58 -4.08 26.31 -10.27
C LEU A 58 -2.66 25.79 -10.53
N SER A 59 -1.84 25.64 -9.49
CA SER A 59 -0.70 24.74 -9.56
C SER A 59 -1.29 23.34 -9.76
N PRO A 60 -0.93 22.61 -10.82
CA PRO A 60 -1.56 21.33 -11.06
C PRO A 60 -1.28 20.41 -9.88
N VAL A 61 -2.35 19.89 -9.28
CA VAL A 61 -2.23 18.97 -8.17
C VAL A 61 -1.64 17.68 -8.72
N VAL A 62 -0.33 17.51 -8.57
CA VAL A 62 0.36 16.25 -8.90
C VAL A 62 -0.15 15.19 -7.93
N LEU A 63 -1.02 14.32 -8.42
CA LEU A 63 -1.56 13.23 -7.61
C LEU A 63 -0.47 12.18 -7.42
N PRO A 64 -0.20 11.76 -6.18
CA PRO A 64 0.75 10.68 -5.95
C PRO A 64 0.24 9.40 -6.58
N VAL A 65 1.12 8.68 -7.30
CA VAL A 65 0.82 7.36 -7.86
C VAL A 65 0.31 6.44 -6.75
N CYS A 66 -0.83 5.80 -6.97
CA CYS A 66 -1.28 4.76 -6.07
C CYS A 66 -0.32 3.59 -6.11
N VAL A 67 0.26 3.26 -4.97
CA VAL A 67 1.21 2.14 -4.83
C VAL A 67 0.60 0.75 -5.10
N VAL A 68 -0.74 0.64 -5.20
CA VAL A 68 -1.47 -0.62 -5.46
C VAL A 68 -1.77 -0.78 -6.96
N CYS A 69 -2.59 0.11 -7.55
CA CYS A 69 -2.97 0.05 -8.96
C CYS A 69 -1.98 0.76 -9.90
N LEU A 70 -1.02 1.51 -9.35
CA LEU A 70 0.01 2.24 -10.09
C LEU A 70 -0.57 3.34 -11.00
N GLY A 71 -1.82 3.73 -10.76
CA GLY A 71 -2.49 4.85 -11.39
C GLY A 71 -2.33 6.18 -10.65
N CYS A 72 -2.44 7.28 -11.38
CA CYS A 72 -2.50 8.65 -10.88
C CYS A 72 -3.95 9.16 -10.74
N GLN A 73 -4.94 8.41 -11.21
CA GLN A 73 -6.33 8.82 -11.10
C GLN A 73 -6.77 8.94 -9.64
N ARG A 74 -7.63 9.93 -9.36
CA ARG A 74 -8.27 10.06 -8.06
C ARG A 74 -9.11 8.81 -7.82
N HIS A 75 -8.78 8.10 -6.76
CA HIS A 75 -9.69 7.10 -6.23
C HIS A 75 -10.85 7.82 -5.53
N ASN A 76 -12.09 7.37 -5.74
CA ASN A 76 -13.26 7.80 -4.95
C ASN A 76 -13.12 7.42 -3.46
N MET A 77 -12.11 6.62 -3.12
CA MET A 77 -11.77 6.20 -1.78
C MET A 77 -10.32 6.58 -1.46
N PRO A 78 -9.95 6.70 -0.18
CA PRO A 78 -8.57 6.98 0.18
C PRO A 78 -7.60 5.98 -0.46
N VAL A 79 -6.47 6.44 -0.99
CA VAL A 79 -5.42 5.58 -1.59
C VAL A 79 -4.97 4.46 -0.62
N ILE A 80 -5.11 4.70 0.68
CA ILE A 80 -4.84 3.71 1.75
C ILE A 80 -5.77 2.49 1.72
N CYS A 81 -6.91 2.58 1.03
CA CYS A 81 -7.95 1.56 0.95
C CYS A 81 -8.16 1.03 -0.47
N CYS A 82 -7.22 1.27 -1.39
CA CYS A 82 -7.35 0.83 -2.79
C CYS A 82 -7.55 -0.70 -2.88
N PRO A 83 -8.71 -1.18 -3.38
CA PRO A 83 -9.01 -2.60 -3.51
C PRO A 83 -8.62 -3.18 -4.87
N ALA A 84 -7.96 -2.39 -5.73
CA ALA A 84 -7.66 -2.76 -7.10
C ALA A 84 -6.92 -4.09 -7.17
N LYS A 85 -7.42 -4.96 -8.06
CA LYS A 85 -6.80 -6.25 -8.35
C LYS A 85 -5.86 -6.16 -9.55
N ARG A 86 -6.09 -5.19 -10.44
CA ARG A 86 -5.30 -4.95 -11.66
C ARG A 86 -4.75 -3.53 -11.69
N THR A 87 -3.74 -3.29 -12.51
CA THR A 87 -3.14 -1.99 -12.74
C THR A 87 -4.11 -1.03 -13.43
N TRP A 88 -3.80 0.26 -13.43
CA TRP A 88 -4.65 1.31 -14.00
C TRP A 88 -4.95 1.13 -15.50
N ASP A 89 -4.08 0.42 -16.22
CA ASP A 89 -4.18 0.08 -17.64
C ASP A 89 -4.80 -1.31 -17.88
N ASP A 90 -5.25 -1.99 -16.82
CA ASP A 90 -5.77 -3.35 -16.84
C ASP A 90 -4.83 -4.41 -17.44
N GLN A 91 -3.54 -4.10 -17.64
CA GLN A 91 -2.60 -5.04 -18.26
C GLN A 91 -2.06 -6.08 -17.27
N PHE A 92 -1.84 -5.68 -16.02
CA PHE A 92 -1.15 -6.51 -15.03
C PHE A 92 -1.99 -6.70 -13.77
N ASP A 93 -1.87 -7.87 -13.14
CA ASP A 93 -2.35 -8.05 -11.78
C ASP A 93 -1.50 -7.24 -10.80
N THR A 94 -2.16 -6.58 -9.86
CA THR A 94 -1.49 -5.90 -8.75
C THR A 94 -0.78 -6.93 -7.89
N ILE A 95 0.54 -6.78 -7.74
CA ILE A 95 1.33 -7.67 -6.89
C ILE A 95 1.25 -7.29 -5.41
N CYS A 96 0.65 -6.14 -5.09
CA CYS A 96 0.55 -5.59 -3.73
C CYS A 96 -0.91 -5.39 -3.31
N LYS A 97 -1.14 -5.37 -2.00
CA LYS A 97 -2.38 -4.94 -1.37
C LYS A 97 -2.09 -4.12 -0.12
N ARG A 98 -3.04 -3.31 0.33
CA ARG A 98 -2.96 -2.67 1.64
C ARG A 98 -3.79 -3.45 2.66
N ILE A 99 -3.20 -3.74 3.82
CA ILE A 99 -3.85 -4.35 4.98
C ILE A 99 -3.53 -3.48 6.19
N ASN A 100 -4.56 -3.00 6.91
CA ASN A 100 -4.39 -2.17 8.11
C ASN A 100 -3.41 -0.99 7.91
N LYS A 101 -3.56 -0.26 6.78
CA LYS A 101 -2.68 0.86 6.36
C LYS A 101 -1.24 0.47 5.97
N VAL A 102 -0.85 -0.80 6.07
CA VAL A 102 0.45 -1.32 5.67
C VAL A 102 0.39 -1.87 4.25
N LEU A 103 1.46 -1.66 3.47
CA LEU A 103 1.59 -2.20 2.12
C LEU A 103 2.24 -3.59 2.17
N CYS A 104 1.58 -4.60 1.61
CA CYS A 104 2.03 -5.98 1.62
C CYS A 104 2.04 -6.56 0.21
N LEU A 105 3.02 -7.42 -0.10
CA LEU A 105 2.97 -8.27 -1.29
C LEU A 105 1.85 -9.31 -1.14
N ARG A 106 1.11 -9.56 -2.22
CA ARG A 106 0.01 -10.54 -2.23
C ARG A 106 0.50 -11.98 -2.05
N ASP A 107 1.61 -12.31 -2.69
CA ASP A 107 2.18 -13.66 -2.76
C ASP A 107 2.67 -14.17 -1.39
N ARG A 108 3.48 -13.38 -0.69
CA ARG A 108 4.13 -13.82 0.58
C ARG A 108 3.74 -13.04 1.82
N GLY A 109 2.81 -12.09 1.70
CA GLY A 109 2.44 -11.19 2.81
C GLY A 109 3.54 -10.23 3.27
N LYS A 110 4.71 -10.25 2.60
CA LYS A 110 5.88 -9.44 2.94
C LYS A 110 5.55 -7.94 2.93
N LEU A 111 5.93 -7.26 4.00
CA LEU A 111 5.72 -5.82 4.14
C LEU A 111 6.66 -5.04 3.22
N LEU A 112 6.15 -3.94 2.68
CA LEU A 112 6.87 -3.06 1.80
C LEU A 112 7.00 -1.69 2.44
N CYS A 113 8.17 -1.07 2.27
CA CYS A 113 8.39 0.28 2.72
C CYS A 113 7.53 1.25 1.90
N SER A 114 6.74 2.09 2.59
CA SER A 114 5.92 3.11 1.92
C SER A 114 6.75 4.28 1.40
N GLN A 115 7.84 4.65 2.08
CA GLN A 115 8.74 5.71 1.62
C GLN A 115 9.47 5.30 0.34
N TRP A 116 9.87 4.03 0.24
CA TRP A 116 10.52 3.47 -0.96
C TRP A 116 9.64 3.59 -2.21
N LYS A 117 8.32 3.72 -2.07
CA LYS A 117 7.41 3.86 -3.21
C LYS A 117 7.35 5.27 -3.77
N ARG A 118 7.79 6.25 -2.99
CA ARG A 118 7.86 7.65 -3.40
C ARG A 118 9.06 7.87 -4.30
N ASP A 119 9.03 8.96 -5.05
CA ASP A 119 10.11 9.28 -5.99
C ASP A 119 11.47 9.56 -5.32
N LYS A 120 11.43 10.13 -4.10
CA LYS A 120 12.63 10.34 -3.28
C LYS A 120 13.25 9.04 -2.74
N GLY A 121 12.51 7.92 -2.79
CA GLY A 121 12.94 6.67 -2.18
C GLY A 121 12.94 6.69 -0.65
N CYS A 122 13.65 5.75 -0.04
CA CYS A 122 13.82 5.63 1.41
C CYS A 122 15.32 5.63 1.76
N CYS A 123 15.71 6.39 2.78
CA CYS A 123 17.09 6.44 3.28
C CYS A 123 17.36 5.48 4.46
N GLU A 124 16.31 4.86 5.01
CA GLU A 124 16.45 3.95 6.15
C GLU A 124 16.99 2.58 5.71
N LYS A 125 17.77 1.96 6.60
CA LYS A 125 18.40 0.65 6.40
C LYS A 125 17.41 -0.49 6.64
N HIS A 126 16.44 -0.65 5.73
CA HIS A 126 15.53 -1.80 5.71
C HIS A 126 15.37 -2.36 4.27
N ASN A 127 16.50 -2.65 3.63
CA ASN A 127 16.57 -3.06 2.22
C ASN A 127 15.68 -4.26 1.88
N ASN A 128 15.41 -5.14 2.86
CA ASN A 128 14.48 -6.25 2.67
C ASN A 128 13.06 -5.76 2.31
N MET A 129 12.61 -4.59 2.76
CA MET A 129 11.29 -4.02 2.44
C MET A 129 11.30 -3.11 1.19
N HIS A 130 12.48 -2.84 0.62
CA HIS A 130 12.67 -2.04 -0.59
C HIS A 130 12.45 -2.90 -1.83
N ALA A 131 11.20 -3.08 -2.23
CA ALA A 131 10.87 -3.69 -3.52
C ALA A 131 9.88 -2.79 -4.26
N CYS A 132 9.86 -2.81 -5.59
CA CYS A 132 8.88 -2.13 -6.41
C CYS A 132 7.51 -2.81 -6.28
N SER A 133 6.41 -2.03 -6.22
CA SER A 133 5.05 -2.60 -6.17
C SER A 133 4.45 -2.95 -7.53
N GLY A 134 5.15 -2.69 -8.64
CA GLY A 134 4.77 -3.18 -9.98
C GLY A 134 5.51 -4.46 -10.37
N CYS A 135 6.84 -4.50 -10.17
CA CYS A 135 7.70 -5.58 -10.70
C CYS A 135 8.55 -6.31 -9.64
N LYS A 136 8.39 -6.01 -8.35
CA LYS A 136 9.22 -6.57 -7.24
C LYS A 136 10.73 -6.23 -7.28
N ALA A 137 11.22 -5.47 -8.26
CA ALA A 137 12.63 -5.07 -8.33
C ALA A 137 13.09 -4.24 -7.11
N LEU A 138 14.33 -4.43 -6.68
CA LEU A 138 14.89 -3.73 -5.49
C LEU A 138 15.54 -2.38 -5.83
N MET A 139 15.76 -2.11 -7.11
CA MET A 139 16.52 -0.93 -7.56
C MET A 139 15.68 0.35 -7.63
N HIS A 140 14.35 0.23 -7.60
CA HIS A 140 13.47 1.38 -7.75
C HIS A 140 12.14 1.25 -6.99
N GLY A 141 11.51 2.39 -6.76
CA GLY A 141 10.18 2.52 -6.21
C GLY A 141 9.07 2.37 -7.26
N ALA A 142 7.83 2.38 -6.79
CA ALA A 142 6.63 2.33 -7.64
C ALA A 142 6.53 3.52 -8.60
N SER A 143 6.92 4.71 -8.14
CA SER A 143 6.88 5.95 -8.93
C SER A 143 7.80 5.92 -10.15
N ARG A 144 8.83 5.06 -10.16
CA ARG A 144 9.80 4.92 -11.25
C ARG A 144 9.57 3.67 -12.10
N TRP A 145 8.46 2.97 -11.87
CA TRP A 145 8.12 1.82 -12.68
C TRP A 145 7.65 2.28 -14.07
N PRO A 146 8.15 1.70 -15.19
CA PRO A 146 7.82 2.17 -16.53
C PRO A 146 6.33 2.20 -16.87
N HIS A 147 5.56 1.27 -16.32
CA HIS A 147 4.11 1.16 -16.53
C HIS A 147 3.29 1.90 -15.47
N ALA A 148 3.93 2.60 -14.53
CA ALA A 148 3.19 3.47 -13.64
C ALA A 148 2.62 4.64 -14.45
N GLN A 149 1.36 4.98 -14.20
CA GLN A 149 0.74 6.13 -14.84
C GLN A 149 1.57 7.36 -14.46
N ARG A 150 2.04 8.11 -15.46
CA ARG A 150 2.67 9.40 -15.21
C ARG A 150 1.56 10.42 -15.01
N ALA A 151 1.73 11.30 -14.02
CA ALA A 151 0.92 12.51 -14.01
C ALA A 151 1.22 13.28 -15.31
N PRO A 152 0.21 13.80 -16.01
CA PRO A 152 0.44 14.62 -17.20
C PRO A 152 1.37 15.79 -16.84
N PRO A 153 2.38 16.10 -17.68
CA PRO A 153 3.25 17.24 -17.45
C PRO A 153 2.41 18.52 -17.46
N THR A 154 2.70 19.41 -16.52
CA THR A 154 1.97 20.64 -16.24
C THR A 154 2.12 21.73 -17.31
N ASN A 155 2.82 21.44 -18.41
CA ASN A 155 3.27 22.43 -19.39
C ASN A 155 2.79 22.07 -20.80
N SER A 156 1.48 21.92 -21.00
CA SER A 156 0.89 21.77 -22.33
C SER A 156 -0.45 22.50 -22.38
N LEU A 157 -0.35 23.82 -22.50
CA LEU A 157 -1.36 24.69 -23.09
C LEU A 157 -0.64 25.59 -24.10
#